data_AF-A0A432WJI9-F1
#
_entry.id   AF-A0A432WJI9-F1
#
_cell.length_a   1.000
_cell.length_b   1.000
_cell.length_c   1.000
_cell.angle_alpha   90.00
_cell.angle_beta   90.00
_cell.angle_gamma   90.00
#
_symmetry.space_group_name_H-M   'P 1'
#
loop_
_entity.id
_entity.type
_entity.pdbx_description
1 polymer ?
#
loop_
_entity_poly.entity_id
_entity_poly.type
_entity_poly.pdbx_seq_one_letter_code
_entity_poly.pdbx_strand_id
1 'polypeptide(L)'
;MLNVTSSGAVTNTSAQQQQREQQSVDQQRSDELIRDLQGNNFERQGFLEEAQRLTLLNRMGVDIDALNEVESKIEDLESVEELTQLDAEKLESLYEQRKELFRQANERSNGESLPPGSMLSLTV
;
A
#
# COMPACT_ATOMS: atom_id res chain seq x y z
N MET A 1 4.42 -28.76 -75.93
CA MET A 1 3.11 -28.07 -75.85
C MET A 1 2.44 -28.48 -74.56
N LEU A 2 1.95 -27.51 -73.78
CA LEU A 2 1.23 -27.73 -72.52
C LEU A 2 -0.14 -28.36 -72.80
N ASN A 3 -0.60 -29.30 -71.96
CA ASN A 3 -1.91 -29.14 -71.36
C ASN A 3 -2.06 -29.90 -70.03
N VAL A 4 -2.78 -29.24 -69.13
CA VAL A 4 -3.01 -29.52 -67.72
C VAL A 4 -4.18 -30.49 -67.54
N THR A 5 -4.15 -31.34 -66.51
CA THR A 5 -5.38 -31.67 -65.76
C THR A 5 -5.06 -31.83 -64.28
N SER A 6 -5.54 -30.84 -63.52
CA SER A 6 -5.62 -30.77 -62.07
C SER A 6 -6.70 -31.74 -61.55
N SER A 7 -6.35 -32.56 -60.56
CA SER A 7 -7.34 -33.17 -59.68
C SER A 7 -6.72 -33.44 -58.32
N GLY A 8 -7.37 -32.93 -57.27
CA GLY A 8 -7.14 -33.33 -55.91
C GLY A 8 -6.73 -32.18 -54.99
N ALA A 9 -7.71 -31.60 -54.31
CA ALA A 9 -7.73 -31.49 -52.85
C ALA A 9 -8.99 -30.73 -52.41
N VAL A 10 -10.08 -31.48 -52.26
CA VAL A 10 -11.00 -31.23 -51.14
C VAL A 10 -10.24 -31.48 -49.84
N THR A 11 -10.73 -30.86 -48.75
CA THR A 11 -10.28 -30.93 -47.35
C THR A 11 -9.30 -29.83 -46.92
N ASN A 12 -9.82 -28.70 -46.42
CA ASN A 12 -9.20 -27.95 -45.32
C ASN A 12 -10.10 -26.82 -44.77
N THR A 13 -11.38 -27.07 -44.51
CA THR A 13 -12.27 -26.04 -43.92
C THR A 13 -12.51 -26.25 -42.42
N SER A 14 -12.31 -27.44 -41.89
CA SER A 14 -12.57 -27.76 -40.47
C SER A 14 -11.44 -27.38 -39.51
N ALA A 15 -10.19 -27.28 -39.99
CA ALA A 15 -9.04 -26.93 -39.15
C ALA A 15 -8.95 -25.44 -38.80
N GLN A 16 -9.57 -24.56 -39.59
CA GLN A 16 -9.52 -23.11 -39.36
C GLN A 16 -10.60 -22.60 -38.39
N GLN A 17 -11.66 -23.39 -38.14
CA GLN A 17 -12.71 -23.01 -37.17
C GLN A 17 -12.30 -23.32 -35.72
N GLN A 18 -11.67 -24.49 -35.47
CA GLN A 18 -11.24 -24.87 -34.11
C GLN A 18 -10.09 -24.00 -33.56
N GLN A 19 -9.27 -23.39 -34.40
CA GLN A 19 -8.23 -22.46 -33.95
C GLN A 19 -8.76 -21.09 -33.53
N ARG A 20 -9.89 -20.64 -34.10
CA ARG A 20 -10.49 -19.35 -33.72
C ARG A 20 -11.19 -19.41 -32.37
N GLU A 21 -11.80 -20.54 -32.03
CA GLU A 21 -12.51 -20.73 -30.76
C GLU A 21 -11.55 -20.85 -29.56
N GLN A 22 -10.36 -21.41 -29.75
CA GLN A 22 -9.33 -21.49 -28.69
C GLN A 22 -8.66 -20.12 -28.43
N GLN A 23 -8.38 -19.34 -29.49
CA GLN A 23 -7.80 -18.00 -29.33
C GLN A 23 -8.74 -17.02 -28.61
N SER A 24 -10.05 -17.12 -28.82
CA SER A 24 -11.02 -16.27 -28.11
C SER A 24 -11.07 -16.57 -26.62
N VAL A 25 -10.95 -17.83 -26.20
CA VAL A 25 -11.04 -18.20 -24.78
C VAL A 25 -9.80 -17.75 -24.01
N ASP A 26 -8.60 -17.90 -24.59
CA ASP A 26 -7.36 -17.43 -23.96
C ASP A 26 -7.31 -15.90 -23.85
N GLN A 27 -7.81 -15.16 -24.86
CA GLN A 27 -7.90 -13.69 -24.81
C GLN A 27 -8.91 -13.20 -23.76
N GLN A 28 -10.08 -13.83 -23.67
CA GLN A 28 -11.07 -13.50 -22.64
C GLN A 28 -10.54 -13.76 -21.22
N ARG A 29 -9.80 -14.85 -21.02
CA ARG A 29 -9.16 -15.17 -19.73
C ARG A 29 -8.06 -14.17 -19.36
N SER A 30 -7.26 -13.74 -20.34
CA SER A 30 -6.24 -12.71 -20.10
C SER A 30 -6.87 -11.36 -19.77
N ASP A 31 -7.99 -11.00 -20.39
CA ASP A 31 -8.69 -9.75 -20.10
C ASP A 31 -9.33 -9.76 -18.70
N GLU A 32 -9.89 -10.90 -18.25
CA GLU A 32 -10.36 -11.07 -16.87
C GLU A 32 -9.22 -10.99 -15.83
N LEU A 33 -8.08 -11.63 -16.10
CA LEU A 33 -6.90 -11.57 -15.23
C LEU A 33 -6.31 -10.14 -15.14
N ILE A 34 -6.26 -9.41 -16.26
CA ILE A 34 -5.81 -8.01 -16.28
C ILE A 34 -6.81 -7.12 -15.53
N ARG A 35 -8.11 -7.39 -15.65
CA ARG A 35 -9.16 -6.66 -14.93
C ARG A 35 -9.12 -6.89 -13.42
N ASP A 36 -8.87 -8.13 -12.97
CA ASP A 36 -8.71 -8.47 -11.55
C ASP A 36 -7.43 -7.87 -10.96
N LEU A 37 -6.34 -7.83 -11.73
CA LEU A 37 -5.11 -7.13 -11.34
C LEU A 37 -5.32 -5.61 -11.25
N GLN A 38 -6.17 -5.04 -12.11
CA GLN A 38 -6.51 -3.62 -12.08
C GLN A 38 -7.42 -3.26 -10.89
N GLY A 39 -8.38 -4.13 -10.52
CA GLY A 39 -9.25 -3.95 -9.36
C GLY A 39 -8.51 -3.92 -8.02
N ASN A 40 -7.38 -4.61 -7.92
CA ASN A 40 -6.53 -4.64 -6.71
C ASN A 40 -5.55 -3.45 -6.57
N ASN A 41 -5.55 -2.47 -7.49
CA ASN A 41 -4.62 -1.35 -7.40
C ASN A 41 -4.96 -0.35 -6.28
N PHE A 42 -6.23 -0.20 -5.91
CA PHE A 42 -6.62 0.68 -4.80
C PHE A 42 -6.06 0.19 -3.46
N GLU A 43 -6.13 -1.12 -3.20
CA GLU A 43 -5.56 -1.70 -1.98
C GLU A 43 -4.02 -1.65 -1.95
N ARG A 44 -3.38 -1.81 -3.13
CA ARG A 44 -1.91 -1.67 -3.24
C ARG A 44 -1.43 -0.24 -3.04
N GLN A 45 -2.21 0.76 -3.44
CA GLN A 45 -1.87 2.17 -3.21
C GLN A 45 -1.89 2.48 -1.71
N GLY A 46 -2.92 2.05 -0.99
CA GLY A 46 -2.98 2.21 0.47
C GLY A 46 -1.87 1.44 1.20
N PHE A 47 -1.56 0.21 0.77
CA PHE A 47 -0.45 -0.57 1.34
C PHE A 47 0.92 0.09 1.13
N LEU A 48 1.19 0.58 -0.08
CA LEU A 48 2.47 1.22 -0.38
C LEU A 48 2.63 2.54 0.37
N GLU A 49 1.55 3.32 0.48
CA GLU A 49 1.53 4.56 1.25
C GLU A 49 1.78 4.31 2.74
N GLU A 50 1.13 3.31 3.33
CA GLU A 50 1.37 2.93 4.74
C GLU A 50 2.81 2.45 4.97
N ALA A 51 3.35 1.65 4.05
CA ALA A 51 4.74 1.22 4.12
C ALA A 51 5.73 2.40 4.03
N GLN A 52 5.44 3.39 3.18
CA GLN A 52 6.24 4.62 3.08
C GLN A 52 6.14 5.45 4.37
N ARG A 53 4.94 5.61 4.91
CA ARG A 53 4.68 6.28 6.19
C ARG A 53 5.48 5.64 7.32
N LEU A 54 5.34 4.33 7.51
CA LEU A 54 6.06 3.57 8.54
C LEU A 54 7.58 3.67 8.37
N THR A 55 8.08 3.65 7.13
CA THR A 55 9.50 3.81 6.85
C THR A 55 10.02 5.18 7.28
N LEU A 56 9.25 6.25 6.99
CA LEU A 56 9.61 7.62 7.39
C LEU A 56 9.57 7.78 8.92
N LEU A 57 8.54 7.26 9.59
CA LEU A 57 8.40 7.32 11.04
C LEU A 57 9.55 6.59 11.75
N ASN A 58 9.87 5.37 11.30
CA ASN A 58 11.02 4.61 11.79
C ASN A 58 12.33 5.37 11.61
N ARG A 59 12.53 5.99 10.44
CA ARG A 59 13.73 6.77 10.16
C ARG A 59 13.86 7.99 11.07
N MET A 60 12.75 8.63 11.42
CA MET A 60 12.73 9.75 12.37
C MET A 60 12.92 9.30 13.83
N GLY A 61 12.82 8.01 14.13
CA GLY A 61 12.90 7.51 15.50
C GLY A 61 11.64 7.79 16.32
N VAL A 62 10.50 7.95 15.64
CA VAL A 62 9.19 8.11 16.29
C VAL A 62 8.75 6.76 16.84
N ASP A 63 8.19 6.77 18.06
CA ASP A 63 7.57 5.59 18.64
C ASP A 63 6.24 5.32 17.94
N ILE A 64 6.24 4.33 17.04
CA ILE A 64 5.10 4.02 16.18
C ILE A 64 3.93 3.47 16.98
N ASP A 65 4.19 2.67 18.01
CA ASP A 65 3.13 2.07 18.82
C ASP A 65 2.41 3.16 19.63
N ALA A 66 3.17 4.06 20.25
CA ALA A 66 2.60 5.21 20.96
C ALA A 66 1.86 6.18 20.01
N LEU A 67 2.41 6.43 18.81
CA LEU A 67 1.76 7.29 17.82
C LEU A 67 0.42 6.71 17.36
N ASN A 68 0.37 5.42 17.03
CA ASN A 68 -0.86 4.75 16.59
C ASN A 68 -1.92 4.74 17.70
N GLU A 69 -1.52 4.55 18.97
CA GLU A 69 -2.45 4.63 20.10
C GLU A 69 -3.05 6.03 20.25
N VAL A 70 -2.23 7.08 20.11
CA VAL A 70 -2.70 8.47 20.17
C VAL A 70 -3.62 8.79 18.99
N GLU A 71 -3.25 8.40 17.77
CA GLU A 71 -4.07 8.62 16.57
C GLU A 71 -5.40 7.88 16.64
N SER A 72 -5.43 6.63 17.11
CA SER A 72 -6.68 5.89 17.31
C SER A 72 -7.60 6.59 18.31
N LYS A 73 -7.06 7.14 19.41
CA LYS A 73 -7.87 7.91 20.39
C LYS A 73 -8.38 9.23 19.82
N ILE A 74 -7.62 9.87 18.94
CA ILE A 74 -8.05 11.09 18.22
C ILE A 74 -9.21 10.73 17.31
N GLU A 75 -9.07 9.69 16.48
CA GLU A 75 -10.11 9.22 15.57
C GLU A 75 -11.40 8.85 16.32
N ASP A 76 -11.28 8.11 17.43
CA ASP A 76 -12.42 7.76 18.28
C ASP A 76 -13.16 9.00 18.76
N LEU A 77 -12.45 10.03 19.24
CA LEU A 77 -13.05 11.27 19.73
C LEU A 77 -13.62 12.13 18.59
N GLU A 78 -12.97 12.18 17.44
CA GLU A 78 -13.44 12.93 16.26
C GLU A 78 -14.64 12.25 15.58
N SER A 79 -14.81 10.96 15.78
CA SER A 79 -15.98 10.21 15.27
C SER A 79 -17.28 10.51 16.03
N VAL A 80 -17.19 11.14 17.20
CA VAL A 80 -18.36 11.47 18.03
C VAL A 80 -19.09 12.67 17.42
N GLU A 81 -20.41 12.54 17.23
CA GLU A 81 -21.26 13.57 16.60
C GLU A 81 -21.36 14.86 17.41
N GLU A 82 -21.32 14.77 18.74
CA GLU A 82 -21.30 15.92 19.66
C GLU A 82 -20.11 15.85 20.60
N LEU A 83 -19.18 16.80 20.44
CA LEU A 83 -18.01 16.92 21.32
C LEU A 83 -18.37 17.65 22.61
N THR A 84 -18.21 17.01 23.76
CA THR A 84 -18.30 17.74 25.03
C THR A 84 -17.06 18.61 25.25
N GLN A 85 -17.15 19.60 26.14
CA GLN A 85 -15.99 20.45 26.48
C GLN A 85 -14.83 19.63 27.06
N LEU A 86 -15.13 18.57 27.81
CA LEU A 86 -14.13 17.64 28.34
C LEU A 86 -13.46 16.82 27.21
N ASP A 87 -14.24 16.41 26.20
CA ASP A 87 -13.72 15.68 25.05
C ASP A 87 -12.85 16.58 24.16
N ALA A 88 -13.21 17.86 24.03
CA ALA A 88 -12.39 18.86 23.34
C ALA A 88 -11.04 19.08 24.04
N GLU A 89 -11.02 19.19 25.37
CA GLU A 89 -9.78 19.31 26.15
C GLU A 89 -8.91 18.05 26.03
N LYS A 90 -9.53 16.87 26.04
CA LYS A 90 -8.84 15.59 25.86
C LYS A 90 -8.27 15.46 24.44
N LEU A 91 -9.02 15.89 23.43
CA LEU A 91 -8.59 15.92 22.03
C LEU A 91 -7.37 16.84 21.86
N GLU A 92 -7.41 18.05 22.44
CA GLU A 92 -6.26 18.97 22.43
C GLU A 92 -5.04 18.34 23.12
N SER A 93 -5.24 17.67 24.27
CA SER A 93 -4.15 16.96 24.95
C SER A 93 -3.54 15.85 24.09
N LEU A 94 -4.35 15.10 23.34
CA LEU A 94 -3.85 14.07 22.41
C LEU A 94 -3.09 14.68 21.24
N TYR A 95 -3.54 15.82 20.71
CA TYR A 95 -2.80 16.56 19.68
C TYR A 95 -1.42 17.02 20.17
N GLU A 96 -1.33 17.51 21.40
CA GLU A 96 -0.04 17.86 22.01
C GLU A 96 0.84 16.64 22.27
N GLN A 97 0.27 15.52 22.74
CA GLN A 97 1.02 14.26 22.90
C GLN A 97 1.58 13.76 21.56
N ARG A 98 0.80 13.87 20.48
CA ARG A 98 1.29 13.55 19.12
C ARG A 98 2.47 14.42 18.73
N LYS A 99 2.38 15.74 18.90
CA LYS A 99 3.48 16.68 18.59
C LYS A 99 4.73 16.35 19.40
N GLU A 100 4.54 16.02 20.68
CA GLU A 100 5.60 15.69 21.61
C GLU A 100 6.37 14.43 21.19
N LEU A 101 5.69 13.39 20.68
CA LEU A 101 6.36 12.20 20.14
C LEU A 101 7.32 12.55 18.99
N PHE A 102 6.91 13.44 18.08
CA PHE A 102 7.77 13.94 17.01
C PHE A 102 8.91 14.82 17.53
N ARG A 103 8.65 15.67 18.54
CA ARG A 103 9.70 16.49 19.18
C ARG A 103 10.78 15.61 19.81
N GLN A 104 10.38 14.62 20.60
CA GLN A 104 11.30 13.68 21.24
C GLN A 104 12.09 12.84 20.23
N ALA A 105 11.45 12.44 19.13
CA ALA A 105 12.12 11.75 18.04
C ALA A 105 13.20 12.63 17.39
N ASN A 106 12.89 13.90 17.13
CA ASN A 106 13.81 14.88 16.59
C ASN A 106 14.99 15.18 17.55
N GLU A 107 14.72 15.31 18.85
CA GLU A 107 15.75 15.52 19.88
C GLU A 107 16.70 14.32 20.01
N ARG A 108 16.18 13.10 19.91
CA ARG A 108 16.99 11.87 19.85
C ARG A 108 17.85 11.83 18.60
N SER A 109 17.29 12.20 17.44
CA SER A 109 18.02 12.26 16.17
C SER A 109 19.14 13.33 16.16
N ASN A 110 18.98 14.42 16.91
CA ASN A 110 19.98 15.48 17.02
C ASN A 110 21.00 15.24 18.14
N GLY A 111 20.89 14.12 18.87
CA GLY A 111 21.83 13.75 19.94
C GLY A 111 21.64 14.51 21.26
N GLU A 112 20.52 15.22 21.44
CA GLU A 112 20.19 15.94 22.68
C GLU A 112 19.61 15.02 23.76
N SER A 113 19.08 13.87 23.37
CA SER A 113 18.56 12.86 24.28
C SER A 113 19.06 11.48 23.85
N LEU A 114 19.97 10.89 24.63
CA LEU A 114 20.38 9.51 24.45
C LEU A 114 19.36 8.61 25.16
N PRO A 115 18.96 7.47 24.55
CA PRO A 115 18.10 6.52 25.26
C PRO A 115 18.77 6.09 26.57
N PRO A 116 18.01 5.93 27.67
CA PRO A 116 18.56 5.51 28.95
C PRO A 116 19.28 4.16 28.78
N GLY A 117 20.59 4.15 29.03
CA GLY A 117 21.45 2.99 28.83
C GLY A 117 22.49 3.12 27.70
N SER A 118 22.46 4.20 26.90
CA SER A 118 23.51 4.49 25.91
C SER A 118 24.82 4.91 26.58
N MET A 119 25.68 3.93 26.86
CA MET A 119 27.07 4.13 27.29
C MET A 119 27.97 4.30 26.07
N LEU A 120 27.96 5.48 25.44
CA LEU A 120 29.08 5.83 24.55
C LEU A 120 30.30 6.08 25.44
N SER A 121 31.11 5.04 25.58
CA SER A 121 32.46 5.13 26.15
C SER A 121 33.24 6.16 25.34
N LEU A 122 33.34 7.38 25.88
CA LEU A 122 34.22 8.43 25.37
C LEU A 122 35.66 7.98 25.60
N THR A 123 36.21 7.20 24.66
CA THR A 123 37.65 6.96 24.62
C THR A 123 38.29 8.24 24.09
N VAL A 124 38.75 9.08 25.03
CA VAL A 124 39.66 10.20 24.78
C VAL A 124 41.05 9.66 24.43
#